data_AF-A0A5M6I5K5-F1
#
_entry.id   AF-A0A5M6I5K5-F1
#
_cell.length_a   1.000
_cell.length_b   1.000
_cell.length_c   1.000
_cell.angle_alpha   90.00
_cell.angle_beta   90.00
_cell.angle_gamma   90.00
#
_symmetry.space_group_name_H-M   'P 1'
#
loop_
_entity.id
_entity.type
_entity.pdbx_description
1 polymer ?
#
loop_
_entity_poly.entity_id
_entity_poly.type
_entity_poly.pdbx_seq_one_letter_code
_entity_poly.pdbx_strand_id
1 'polypeptide(L)'
;MPGLEAHPAGDPSKTRIAHFLDERLTNLQGVKTQRQIAKELGYDRANIVSMFKRGDAKIPLDRLPALARAIDVDLAHLLRLGLEQYWPADDRAWYELNSIMKRVVSENEMAIIEYIRTVSNEGNPALDDDVRQGLKEVFSSK
;
A
#
# COMPACT_ATOMS: atom_id res chain seq x y z
N MET A 1 20.33 10.61 4.82
CA MET A 1 18.86 10.40 4.90
C MET A 1 18.60 8.90 4.90
N PRO A 2 18.36 8.23 6.04
CA PRO A 2 17.89 6.84 6.01
C PRO A 2 16.36 6.88 5.93
N GLY A 3 15.77 6.61 4.76
CA GLY A 3 14.32 6.72 4.59
C GLY A 3 13.88 6.20 3.24
N LEU A 4 13.21 5.04 3.26
CA LEU A 4 12.91 4.14 2.16
C LEU A 4 14.18 3.53 1.54
N GLU A 5 14.71 2.48 2.20
CA GLU A 5 15.56 1.53 1.50
C GLU A 5 14.79 1.03 0.27
N ALA A 6 15.38 1.20 -0.91
CA ALA A 6 14.93 0.53 -2.11
C ALA A 6 14.96 -0.97 -1.82
N HIS A 7 13.80 -1.58 -1.54
CA HIS A 7 13.73 -3.01 -1.37
C HIS A 7 14.06 -3.68 -2.69
N PRO A 8 14.95 -4.70 -2.69
CA PRO A 8 15.45 -5.29 -3.91
C PRO A 8 14.29 -5.89 -4.68
N ALA A 9 13.99 -5.31 -5.83
CA ALA A 9 13.02 -5.90 -6.72
C ALA A 9 13.55 -7.25 -7.21
N GLY A 10 12.73 -8.28 -7.05
CA GLY A 10 13.05 -9.63 -7.48
C GLY A 10 12.61 -10.70 -6.48
N ASP A 11 12.51 -10.37 -5.19
CA ASP A 11 11.99 -11.26 -4.16
C ASP A 11 10.60 -10.77 -3.72
N PRO A 12 9.51 -11.39 -4.21
CA PRO A 12 8.18 -10.88 -3.93
C PRO A 12 7.81 -11.04 -2.45
N SER A 13 8.50 -11.90 -1.68
CA SER A 13 8.32 -12.09 -0.22
C SER A 13 8.77 -10.89 0.62
N LYS A 14 9.49 -9.94 0.02
CA LYS A 14 9.91 -8.68 0.65
C LYS A 14 9.20 -7.46 0.06
N THR A 15 8.15 -7.66 -0.74
CA THR A 15 7.41 -6.53 -1.31
C THR A 15 6.52 -5.89 -0.24
N ARG A 16 6.41 -4.55 -0.29
CA ARG A 16 5.55 -3.80 0.64
C ARG A 16 4.10 -4.27 0.61
N ILE A 17 3.62 -4.70 -0.56
CA ILE A 17 2.27 -5.27 -0.68
C ILE A 17 2.13 -6.62 0.03
N ALA A 18 3.14 -7.49 0.01
CA ALA A 18 3.08 -8.78 0.70
C ALA A 18 2.94 -8.57 2.22
N HIS A 19 3.76 -7.68 2.81
CA HIS A 19 3.66 -7.30 4.22
C HIS A 19 2.30 -6.70 4.57
N PHE A 20 1.86 -5.71 3.78
CA PHE A 20 0.56 -5.07 3.96
C PHE A 20 -0.59 -6.09 3.92
N LEU A 21 -0.55 -7.04 2.99
CA LEU A 21 -1.55 -8.09 2.89
C LEU A 21 -1.49 -9.07 4.06
N ASP A 22 -0.30 -9.43 4.55
CA ASP A 22 -0.18 -10.35 5.67
C ASP A 22 -0.81 -9.76 6.95
N GLU A 23 -0.52 -8.49 7.24
CA GLU A 23 -1.13 -7.74 8.34
C GLU A 23 -2.64 -7.60 8.15
N ARG A 24 -3.09 -7.15 6.97
CA ARG A 24 -4.52 -6.93 6.73
C ARG A 24 -5.33 -8.23 6.80
N LEU A 25 -4.83 -9.32 6.21
CA LEU A 25 -5.51 -10.61 6.24
C LEU A 25 -5.51 -11.22 7.65
N THR A 26 -4.50 -10.93 8.46
CA THR A 26 -4.48 -11.31 9.88
C THR A 26 -5.57 -10.57 10.66
N ASN A 27 -5.73 -9.27 10.42
CA ASN A 27 -6.78 -8.46 11.03
C ASN A 27 -8.20 -8.85 10.59
N LEU A 28 -8.35 -9.53 9.45
CA LEU A 28 -9.63 -10.04 8.96
C LEU A 28 -9.96 -11.46 9.43
N GLN A 29 -9.07 -12.12 10.18
CA GLN A 29 -9.35 -13.44 10.73
C GLN A 29 -10.61 -13.39 11.60
N GLY A 30 -11.55 -14.30 11.32
CA GLY A 30 -12.87 -14.34 11.98
C GLY A 30 -13.96 -13.54 11.27
N VAL A 31 -13.61 -12.59 10.38
CA VAL A 31 -14.57 -11.84 9.55
C VAL A 31 -14.74 -12.48 8.17
N LYS A 32 -13.62 -12.73 7.48
CA LYS A 32 -13.62 -13.34 6.15
C LYS A 32 -12.46 -14.33 6.00
N THR A 33 -12.77 -15.51 5.48
CA THR A 33 -11.77 -16.56 5.22
C THR A 33 -11.01 -16.31 3.92
N GLN A 34 -9.77 -16.81 3.83
CA GLN A 34 -9.00 -16.77 2.58
C GLN A 34 -9.72 -17.45 1.42
N ARG A 35 -10.55 -18.48 1.69
CA ARG A 35 -11.37 -19.14 0.66
C ARG A 35 -12.45 -18.22 0.09
N GLN A 36 -13.12 -17.46 0.95
CA GLN A 36 -14.11 -16.47 0.51
C GLN A 36 -13.45 -15.37 -0.32
N ILE A 37 -12.31 -14.85 0.15
CA ILE A 37 -11.52 -13.84 -0.58
C ILE A 37 -11.13 -14.38 -1.96
N ALA A 38 -10.52 -15.58 -2.03
CA ALA A 38 -10.14 -16.19 -3.31
C ALA A 38 -11.32 -16.31 -4.28
N LYS A 39 -12.49 -16.74 -3.79
CA LYS A 39 -13.71 -16.84 -4.59
C LYS A 39 -14.16 -15.48 -5.15
N GLU A 40 -14.11 -14.42 -4.34
CA GLU A 40 -14.45 -13.05 -4.78
C GLU A 40 -13.48 -12.52 -5.83
N LEU A 41 -12.21 -12.94 -5.76
CA LEU A 41 -11.22 -12.64 -6.79
C LEU A 41 -11.38 -13.52 -8.05
N GLY A 42 -12.25 -14.52 -8.05
CA GLY A 42 -12.46 -15.45 -9.15
C GLY A 42 -11.49 -16.64 -9.19
N TYR A 43 -10.92 -17.01 -8.04
CA TYR A 43 -10.07 -18.19 -7.90
C TYR A 43 -10.77 -19.31 -7.13
N ASP A 44 -10.63 -20.54 -7.63
CA ASP A 44 -11.22 -21.72 -6.97
C ASP A 44 -10.45 -22.16 -5.72
N ARG A 45 -9.13 -21.92 -5.71
CA ARG A 45 -8.23 -22.39 -4.66
C ARG A 45 -7.80 -21.24 -3.75
N ALA A 46 -7.99 -21.42 -2.45
CA ALA A 46 -7.60 -20.44 -1.42
C ALA A 46 -6.08 -20.20 -1.33
N ASN A 47 -5.26 -21.12 -1.85
CA ASN A 47 -3.80 -21.03 -1.78
C ASN A 47 -3.24 -19.77 -2.45
N ILE A 48 -3.94 -19.21 -3.44
CA ILE A 48 -3.50 -17.99 -4.12
C ILE A 48 -3.40 -16.80 -3.18
N VAL A 49 -4.30 -16.68 -2.19
CA VAL A 49 -4.28 -15.60 -1.19
C VAL A 49 -3.07 -15.75 -0.27
N SER A 50 -2.74 -16.98 0.10
CA SER A 50 -1.50 -17.29 0.83
C SER A 50 -0.25 -16.96 0.00
N MET A 51 -0.27 -17.22 -1.31
CA MET A 51 0.84 -16.86 -2.20
C MET A 51 1.01 -15.34 -2.31
N PHE A 52 -0.07 -14.56 -2.37
CA PHE A 52 0.03 -13.10 -2.43
C PHE A 52 0.65 -12.49 -1.17
N LYS A 53 0.22 -12.93 0.03
CA LYS A 53 0.74 -12.38 1.29
C LYS A 53 2.17 -12.83 1.61
N ARG A 54 2.57 -14.02 1.14
CA ARG A 54 3.98 -14.47 1.20
C ARG A 54 4.82 -13.89 0.08
N GLY A 55 4.20 -13.24 -0.90
CA GLY A 55 4.91 -12.79 -2.08
C GLY A 55 5.49 -13.92 -2.92
N ASP A 56 4.81 -15.05 -3.02
CA ASP A 56 5.15 -16.12 -3.98
C ASP A 56 4.54 -15.84 -5.37
N ALA A 57 3.58 -14.91 -5.45
CA ALA A 57 2.91 -14.51 -6.68
C ALA A 57 2.66 -13.00 -6.71
N LYS A 58 2.81 -12.40 -7.90
CA LYS A 58 2.37 -11.03 -8.15
C LYS A 58 0.85 -10.98 -8.27
N ILE A 59 0.25 -9.90 -7.81
CA ILE A 59 -1.19 -9.70 -7.89
C ILE A 59 -1.51 -9.09 -9.26
N PRO A 60 -2.33 -9.75 -10.10
CA PRO A 60 -2.74 -9.17 -11.37
C PRO A 60 -3.42 -7.81 -11.17
N LEU A 61 -3.00 -6.79 -11.95
CA LEU A 61 -3.49 -5.42 -11.79
C LEU A 61 -5.02 -5.31 -12.00
N ASP A 62 -5.58 -6.14 -12.89
CA ASP A 62 -7.02 -6.25 -13.14
C ASP A 62 -7.81 -6.81 -11.93
N ARG A 63 -7.12 -7.49 -11.00
CA ARG A 63 -7.72 -8.08 -9.80
C ARG A 63 -7.64 -7.16 -8.58
N LEU A 64 -6.85 -6.09 -8.63
CA LEU A 64 -6.70 -5.14 -7.51
C LEU A 64 -8.04 -4.53 -7.07
N PRO A 65 -8.97 -4.11 -7.96
CA PRO A 65 -10.27 -3.59 -7.53
C PRO A 65 -11.11 -4.62 -6.76
N ALA A 66 -11.09 -5.89 -7.19
CA ALA A 66 -11.80 -6.96 -6.51
C ALA A 66 -11.16 -7.28 -5.16
N LEU A 67 -9.82 -7.31 -5.10
CA LEU A 67 -9.08 -7.51 -3.86
C LEU A 67 -9.36 -6.40 -2.85
N ALA A 68 -9.28 -5.13 -3.27
CA ALA A 68 -9.54 -3.96 -2.42
C ALA A 68 -10.90 -4.06 -1.72
N ARG A 69 -11.96 -4.42 -2.47
CA ARG A 69 -13.29 -4.67 -1.89
C ARG A 69 -13.32 -5.90 -0.99
N ALA A 70 -12.67 -6.98 -1.39
CA ALA A 70 -12.71 -8.24 -0.65
C ALA A 70 -12.09 -8.12 0.75
N ILE A 71 -11.03 -7.32 0.88
CA ILE A 71 -10.32 -7.08 2.15
C ILE A 71 -10.59 -5.70 2.75
N ASP A 72 -11.55 -4.95 2.20
CA ASP A 72 -11.98 -3.64 2.69
C ASP A 72 -10.79 -2.68 2.91
N VAL A 73 -10.11 -2.34 1.81
CA VAL A 73 -9.01 -1.37 1.78
C VAL A 73 -9.15 -0.42 0.61
N ASP A 74 -8.54 0.75 0.73
CA ASP A 74 -8.47 1.75 -0.33
C ASP A 74 -7.72 1.22 -1.57
N LEU A 75 -8.33 1.39 -2.74
CA LEU A 75 -7.79 0.90 -4.02
C LEU A 75 -6.55 1.68 -4.46
N ALA A 76 -6.48 2.99 -4.20
CA ALA A 76 -5.36 3.82 -4.60
C ALA A 76 -4.08 3.40 -3.84
N HIS A 77 -4.21 3.15 -2.54
CA HIS A 77 -3.15 2.60 -1.71
C HIS A 77 -2.69 1.23 -2.24
N LEU A 78 -3.63 0.32 -2.44
CA LEU A 78 -3.33 -1.04 -2.91
C LEU A 78 -2.69 -1.04 -4.30
N LEU A 79 -3.14 -0.16 -5.20
CA LEU A 79 -2.59 0.00 -6.55
C LEU A 79 -1.15 0.48 -6.52
N ARG A 80 -0.82 1.45 -5.67
CA ARG A 80 0.55 1.94 -5.51
C ARG A 80 1.50 0.80 -5.10
N LEU A 81 1.09 0.00 -4.10
CA LEU A 81 1.85 -1.15 -3.63
C LEU A 81 1.93 -2.28 -4.68
N GLY A 82 0.87 -2.49 -5.45
CA GLY A 82 0.80 -3.55 -6.46
C GLY A 82 1.67 -3.28 -7.68
N LEU A 83 1.71 -2.02 -8.15
CA LEU A 83 2.54 -1.62 -9.28
C LEU A 83 4.03 -1.83 -9.02
N GLU A 84 4.49 -1.67 -7.78
CA GLU A 84 5.88 -1.94 -7.37
C GLU A 84 6.34 -3.36 -7.70
N GLN A 85 5.43 -4.33 -7.74
CA GLN A 85 5.79 -5.72 -8.07
C GLN A 85 6.21 -5.89 -9.54
N TYR A 86 5.84 -4.96 -10.42
CA TYR A 86 6.00 -5.09 -11.86
C TYR A 86 7.27 -4.46 -12.42
N TRP A 87 7.97 -3.64 -11.63
CA TRP A 87 9.22 -3.02 -12.05
C TRP A 87 10.39 -3.35 -11.12
N PRO A 88 11.61 -3.49 -11.67
CA PRO A 88 12.82 -3.46 -10.88
C PRO A 88 12.96 -2.14 -10.09
N ALA A 89 13.48 -2.18 -8.87
CA ALA A 89 13.66 -1.00 -8.01
C ALA A 89 14.62 0.01 -8.64
N ASP A 90 15.57 -0.49 -9.44
CA ASP A 90 16.59 0.28 -10.15
C ASP A 90 16.16 0.67 -11.58
N ASP A 91 14.90 0.41 -11.95
CA ASP A 91 14.37 0.80 -13.25
C ASP A 91 14.05 2.30 -13.29
N ARG A 92 14.66 3.02 -14.23
CA ARG A 92 14.42 4.45 -14.43
C ARG A 92 12.95 4.74 -14.75
N ALA A 93 12.27 3.89 -15.50
CA ALA A 93 10.85 4.06 -15.82
C ALA A 93 9.98 3.98 -14.55
N TRP A 94 10.38 3.14 -13.59
CA TRP A 94 9.72 3.09 -12.28
C TRP A 94 9.92 4.39 -11.49
N TYR A 95 11.11 4.97 -11.50
CA TYR A 95 11.35 6.24 -10.82
C TYR A 95 10.44 7.36 -11.37
N GLU A 96 10.35 7.48 -12.69
CA GLU A 96 9.50 8.47 -13.36
C GLU A 96 8.02 8.23 -13.07
N LEU A 97 7.54 6.98 -13.21
CA LEU A 97 6.16 6.61 -12.90
C LEU A 97 5.81 6.84 -11.42
N ASN A 98 6.66 6.39 -10.50
CA ASN A 98 6.48 6.55 -9.06
C ASN A 98 6.47 8.03 -8.65
N SER A 99 7.20 8.90 -9.35
CA SER A 99 7.14 10.34 -9.11
C SER A 99 5.74 10.93 -9.35
N ILE A 100 4.99 10.36 -10.30
CA ILE A 100 3.60 10.74 -10.60
C ILE A 100 2.67 10.06 -9.60
N MET A 101 2.83 8.75 -9.41
CA MET A 101 1.98 7.94 -8.52
C MET A 101 2.03 8.37 -7.06
N LYS A 102 3.13 8.99 -6.59
CA LYS A 102 3.20 9.61 -5.25
C LYS A 102 2.16 10.71 -4.99
N ARG A 103 1.52 11.24 -6.04
CA ARG A 103 0.43 12.22 -5.92
C ARG A 103 -0.95 11.55 -5.87
N VAL A 104 -1.02 10.25 -6.12
CA VAL A 104 -2.23 9.44 -5.94
C VAL A 104 -2.24 8.97 -4.50
N VAL A 105 -3.16 9.51 -3.70
CA VAL A 105 -3.29 9.26 -2.26
C VAL A 105 -4.60 8.55 -1.97
N SER A 106 -4.64 7.76 -0.89
CA SER A 106 -5.86 7.15 -0.35
C SER A 106 -6.81 8.19 0.22
N GLU A 107 -8.08 7.83 0.43
CA GLU A 107 -9.06 8.70 1.10
C GLU A 107 -8.59 9.17 2.49
N ASN A 108 -7.94 8.30 3.27
CA ASN A 108 -7.41 8.65 4.59
C ASN A 108 -6.23 9.63 4.51
N GLU A 109 -5.32 9.44 3.55
CA GLU A 109 -4.21 10.38 3.30
C GLU A 109 -4.76 11.73 2.82
N MET A 110 -5.79 11.73 1.98
CA MET A 110 -6.46 12.95 1.54
C MET A 110 -7.13 13.68 2.70
N ALA A 111 -7.80 12.97 3.60
CA ALA A 111 -8.39 13.57 4.81
C ALA A 111 -7.33 14.25 5.69
N ILE A 112 -6.13 13.65 5.81
CA ILE A 112 -5.00 14.27 6.50
C ILE A 112 -4.53 15.53 5.76
N ILE A 113 -4.40 15.48 4.43
CA ILE A 113 -4.02 16.65 3.61
C ILE A 113 -5.04 17.79 3.73
N GLU A 114 -6.33 17.48 3.68
CA GLU A 114 -7.41 18.46 3.86
C GLU A 114 -7.39 19.08 5.26
N TYR A 115 -7.11 18.28 6.28
CA TYR A 115 -6.93 18.78 7.63
C TYR A 115 -5.71 19.72 7.73
N ILE A 116 -4.58 19.36 7.12
CA ILE A 116 -3.40 20.23 7.04
C ILE A 116 -3.74 21.57 6.38
N ARG A 117 -4.48 21.56 5.25
CA ARG A 117 -4.94 22.79 4.59
C ARG A 117 -5.82 23.64 5.51
N THR A 118 -6.75 23.00 6.21
CA THR A 118 -7.64 23.67 7.16
C THR A 118 -6.86 24.36 8.27
N VAL A 119 -5.95 23.65 8.96
CA VAL A 119 -5.20 24.22 10.10
C VAL A 119 -4.10 25.19 9.68
N SER A 120 -3.62 25.09 8.44
CA SER A 120 -2.67 26.04 7.84
C SER A 120 -3.36 27.22 7.15
N ASN A 121 -4.69 27.30 7.19
CA ASN A 121 -5.48 28.34 6.54
C ASN A 121 -5.20 28.43 5.02
N GLU A 122 -5.27 27.28 4.34
CA GLU A 122 -4.93 27.10 2.91
C GLU A 122 -3.50 27.52 2.54
N GLY A 123 -2.61 27.60 3.54
CA GLY A 123 -1.19 27.88 3.37
C GLY A 123 -0.44 26.69 2.77
N ASN A 124 0.87 26.90 2.52
CA ASN A 124 1.78 25.87 2.07
C ASN A 124 2.84 25.59 3.16
N PRO A 125 2.47 24.86 4.24
CA PRO A 125 3.39 24.59 5.33
C PRO A 125 4.57 23.72 4.87
N ALA A 126 5.77 24.09 5.27
CA ALA A 126 6.98 23.30 5.00
C ALA A 126 7.11 22.15 6.01
N LEU A 127 7.73 21.04 5.59
CA LEU A 127 8.13 19.96 6.49
C LEU A 127 9.45 20.32 7.20
N ASP A 128 9.38 21.25 8.14
CA ASP A 128 10.48 21.60 9.05
C ASP A 128 10.67 20.55 10.16
N ASP A 129 11.63 20.79 11.05
CA ASP A 129 11.99 19.83 12.09
C ASP A 129 10.87 19.62 13.11
N ASP A 130 10.11 20.67 13.44
CA ASP A 130 9.00 20.59 14.39
C ASP A 130 7.83 19.80 13.81
N VAL A 131 7.43 20.10 12.57
CA VAL A 131 6.38 19.36 11.87
C VAL A 131 6.80 17.90 11.67
N ARG A 132 8.06 17.65 11.32
CA ARG A 132 8.58 16.28 11.17
C ARG A 132 8.52 15.50 12.47
N GLN A 133 8.89 16.11 13.58
CA GLN A 133 8.85 15.47 14.90
C GLN A 133 7.41 15.15 15.31
N GLY A 134 6.49 16.10 15.17
CA GLY A 134 5.07 15.87 15.49
C GLY A 134 4.44 14.75 14.64
N LEU A 135 4.70 14.72 13.33
CA LEU A 135 4.24 13.62 12.47
C LEU A 135 4.85 12.28 12.89
N LYS A 136 6.14 12.25 13.22
CA LYS A 136 6.81 11.02 13.67
C LYS A 136 6.15 10.47 14.93
N GLU A 137 5.84 11.31 15.91
CA GLU A 137 5.15 10.92 17.14
C GLU A 137 3.76 10.33 16.85
N VAL A 138 2.96 10.98 16.00
CA VAL A 138 1.61 10.51 15.66
C VAL A 138 1.62 9.17 14.93
N PHE A 139 2.53 8.97 13.97
CA PHE A 139 2.52 7.80 13.08
C PHE A 139 3.44 6.66 13.53
N SER A 140 4.41 6.90 14.42
CA SER A 140 5.33 5.84 14.91
C SER A 140 4.90 5.23 16.24
N SER A 141 3.88 5.76 16.89
CA SER A 141 3.34 5.24 18.16
C SER A 141 2.24 4.17 17.99
N LYS A 142 2.16 3.54 16.81
CA LYS A 142 1.24 2.43 16.54
C LYS A 142 1.99 1.20 16.05
#